data_AF-A0A958T0Q4-F1
#
_entry.id   AF-A0A958T0Q4-F1
#
_cell.length_a   1.000
_cell.length_b   1.000
_cell.length_c   1.000
_cell.angle_alpha   90.00
_cell.angle_beta   90.00
_cell.angle_gamma   90.00
#
_symmetry.space_group_name_H-M   'P 1'
#
loop_
_entity.id
_entity.type
_entity.pdbx_description
1 polymer ?
#
loop_
_entity_poly.entity_id
_entity_poly.type
_entity_poly.pdbx_seq_one_letter_code
_entity_poly.pdbx_strand_id
1 'polypeptide(L)'
;MKRICLNFCFCVLINMVMTAQNDADALAKQLQNPISSLISVPFQGNMDFGIGSDNGTRFTLNIQPVIPVSISENWNLVTRVVLPFVSQSDVFYNSGSQTGLSDAVVSGFFSPKEPTKGGLIWGAGPVFLVPTATDDALGTHKFG
;
A
#
# COMPACT_ATOMS: atom_id res chain seq x y z
N MET A 1 -25.38 -22.15 -3.32
CA MET A 1 -24.24 -22.34 -2.39
C MET A 1 -23.08 -21.49 -2.88
N LYS A 2 -22.89 -20.29 -2.30
CA LYS A 2 -21.86 -19.33 -2.74
C LYS A 2 -20.53 -19.73 -2.08
N ARG A 3 -19.55 -20.12 -2.90
CA ARG A 3 -18.19 -20.44 -2.45
C ARG A 3 -17.50 -19.12 -2.07
N ILE A 4 -17.24 -18.94 -0.78
CA ILE A 4 -16.40 -17.86 -0.24
C ILE A 4 -14.96 -18.30 -0.53
N CYS A 5 -14.36 -17.77 -1.60
CA CYS A 5 -12.92 -17.91 -1.84
C CYS A 5 -12.19 -16.90 -0.95
N LEU A 6 -11.73 -17.36 0.21
CA LEU A 6 -10.83 -16.62 1.08
C LEU A 6 -9.43 -16.64 0.44
N ASN A 7 -9.08 -15.60 -0.31
CA ASN A 7 -7.77 -15.46 -0.94
C ASN A 7 -6.77 -14.89 0.08
N PHE A 8 -6.16 -15.76 0.89
CA PHE A 8 -5.03 -15.38 1.74
C PHE A 8 -3.79 -15.16 0.86
N CYS A 9 -3.59 -13.94 0.37
CA CYS A 9 -2.41 -13.59 -0.42
C CYS A 9 -1.26 -13.20 0.51
N PHE A 10 -0.27 -14.09 0.67
CA PHE A 10 0.94 -13.81 1.44
C PHE A 10 1.95 -13.09 0.54
N CYS A 11 2.03 -11.76 0.63
CA CYS A 11 2.97 -10.95 -0.15
C CYS A 11 4.29 -10.76 0.62
N VAL A 12 5.41 -11.21 0.03
CA VAL A 12 6.77 -11.01 0.55
C VAL A 12 7.42 -9.87 -0.26
N LEU A 13 7.82 -8.78 0.42
CA LEU A 13 8.59 -7.69 -0.19
C LEU A 13 10.09 -7.92 0.06
N ILE A 14 10.92 -7.93 -1.00
CA ILE A 14 12.37 -8.11 -0.94
C ILE A 14 13.04 -6.80 -1.41
N ASN A 15 13.85 -6.17 -0.55
CA ASN A 15 14.77 -5.10 -0.95
C ASN A 15 16.20 -5.50 -0.55
N MET A 16 17.13 -5.44 -1.51
CA MET A 16 18.54 -5.79 -1.31
C MET A 16 19.35 -4.51 -1.11
N VAL A 17 20.07 -4.39 0.01
CA VAL A 17 20.95 -3.24 0.30
C VAL A 17 22.40 -3.72 0.35
N MET A 18 23.26 -3.14 -0.49
CA MET A 18 24.72 -3.35 -0.51
C MET A 18 25.38 -2.38 0.50
N THR A 19 26.31 -2.86 1.33
CA THR A 19 26.92 -2.06 2.41
C THR A 19 28.39 -1.72 2.15
N ALA A 20 28.72 -0.42 2.12
CA ALA A 20 30.00 0.15 2.56
C ALA A 20 29.77 0.96 3.84
N GLN A 21 30.82 1.24 4.62
CA GLN A 21 30.75 1.66 6.02
C GLN A 21 31.33 3.07 6.19
N ASN A 22 30.45 4.05 6.46
CA ASN A 22 30.73 5.37 7.04
C ASN A 22 29.50 5.84 7.85
N ASP A 23 29.64 6.70 8.85
CA ASP A 23 28.50 7.18 9.68
C ASP A 23 27.42 7.92 8.86
N ALA A 24 27.78 8.50 7.72
CA ALA A 24 26.83 9.01 6.74
C ALA A 24 25.99 7.89 6.09
N ASP A 25 26.54 6.69 5.93
CA ASP A 25 25.81 5.49 5.50
C ASP A 25 24.90 4.94 6.60
N ALA A 26 25.18 5.19 7.89
CA ALA A 26 24.26 4.80 8.98
C ALA A 26 23.00 5.68 8.96
N LEU A 27 23.16 6.99 8.78
CA LEU A 27 22.03 7.91 8.58
C LEU A 27 21.33 7.64 7.24
N ALA A 28 22.08 7.39 6.16
CA ALA A 28 21.50 7.01 4.88
C ALA A 28 20.76 5.66 4.96
N LYS A 29 21.26 4.69 5.73
CA LYS A 29 20.56 3.43 6.02
C LYS A 29 19.33 3.65 6.89
N GLN A 30 19.36 4.54 7.87
CA GLN A 30 18.15 4.88 8.65
C GLN A 30 17.10 5.58 7.78
N LEU A 31 17.51 6.46 6.87
CA LEU A 31 16.64 7.11 5.89
C LEU A 31 16.14 6.15 4.81
N GLN A 32 16.96 5.19 4.39
CA GLN A 32 16.65 4.15 3.40
C GLN A 32 15.99 2.91 4.01
N ASN A 33 15.88 2.84 5.35
CA ASN A 33 15.13 1.83 6.08
C ASN A 33 13.79 2.45 6.50
N PRO A 34 12.80 2.54 5.58
CA PRO A 34 11.50 3.15 5.84
C PRO A 34 10.69 2.44 6.93
N ILE A 35 11.20 1.32 7.45
CA ILE A 35 10.59 0.52 8.51
C ILE A 35 11.00 1.01 9.90
N SER A 36 12.11 1.75 10.06
CA SER A 36 12.73 1.83 11.39
C SER A 36 12.15 2.86 12.36
N SER A 37 11.49 3.95 11.93
CA SER A 37 10.89 4.92 12.88
C SER A 37 10.12 6.13 12.32
N LEU A 38 10.11 6.38 11.00
CA LEU A 38 9.46 7.59 10.46
C LEU A 38 8.00 7.32 10.09
N ILE A 39 7.09 8.06 10.71
CA ILE A 39 5.70 8.18 10.23
C ILE A 39 5.75 8.96 8.92
N SER A 40 5.20 8.38 7.85
CA SER A 40 5.17 9.00 6.53
C SER A 40 3.77 8.94 5.93
N VAL A 41 3.42 9.94 5.13
CA VAL A 41 2.16 9.98 4.37
C VAL A 41 2.47 10.34 2.91
N PRO A 42 2.97 9.38 2.12
CA PRO A 42 3.17 9.58 0.69
C PRO A 42 1.86 9.83 -0.07
N PHE A 43 1.95 10.73 -1.06
CA PHE A 43 0.90 11.01 -2.03
C PHE A 43 1.41 10.65 -3.42
N GLN A 44 0.64 9.88 -4.18
CA GLN A 44 0.98 9.51 -5.55
C GLN A 44 -0.24 9.75 -6.45
N GLY A 45 -0.10 10.67 -7.40
CA GLY A 45 -1.10 10.89 -8.45
C GLY A 45 -0.77 10.07 -9.69
N ASN A 46 -1.75 9.33 -10.21
CA ASN A 46 -1.69 8.60 -11.47
C ASN A 46 -2.81 9.12 -12.39
N MET A 47 -2.50 9.29 -13.66
CA MET A 47 -3.46 9.68 -14.69
C MET A 47 -3.44 8.62 -15.79
N ASP A 48 -4.56 7.92 -15.92
CA ASP A 48 -4.76 6.83 -16.86
C ASP A 48 -5.70 7.32 -17.98
N PHE A 49 -5.33 7.04 -19.22
CA PHE A 49 -6.12 7.36 -20.41
C PHE A 49 -6.46 6.09 -21.17
N GLY A 50 -7.59 6.12 -21.90
CA GLY A 50 -8.01 5.02 -22.76
C GLY A 50 -8.38 3.75 -22.02
N ILE A 51 -9.02 3.91 -20.86
CA ILE A 51 -9.48 2.81 -20.01
C ILE A 51 -11.00 2.59 -20.17
N GLY A 52 -11.45 1.34 -20.03
CA GLY A 52 -12.87 1.03 -20.17
C GLY A 52 -13.34 0.91 -21.62
N SER A 53 -14.64 0.67 -21.82
CA SER A 53 -15.23 0.46 -23.17
C SER A 53 -15.29 1.73 -24.00
N ASP A 54 -15.33 2.90 -23.36
CA ASP A 54 -15.63 4.18 -24.00
C ASP A 54 -14.40 5.11 -24.05
N ASN A 55 -13.19 4.53 -23.95
CA ASN A 55 -11.92 5.26 -23.99
C ASN A 55 -11.81 6.36 -22.89
N GLY A 56 -12.27 6.00 -21.69
CA GLY A 56 -12.36 6.89 -20.54
C GLY A 56 -11.02 7.33 -19.97
N THR A 57 -11.08 8.28 -19.06
CA THR A 57 -9.94 8.83 -18.32
C THR A 57 -10.16 8.63 -16.84
N ARG A 58 -9.11 8.29 -16.10
CA ARG A 58 -9.13 8.18 -14.64
C ARG A 58 -7.92 8.88 -14.04
N PHE A 59 -8.19 9.69 -13.04
CA PHE A 59 -7.19 10.20 -12.13
C PHE A 59 -7.32 9.45 -10.80
N THR A 60 -6.22 8.92 -10.29
CA THR A 60 -6.14 8.25 -9.00
C THR A 60 -5.09 8.91 -8.13
N LEU A 61 -5.49 9.44 -6.99
CA LEU A 61 -4.61 9.94 -5.94
C LEU A 61 -4.54 8.91 -4.81
N ASN A 62 -3.40 8.21 -4.71
CA ASN A 62 -3.12 7.28 -3.61
C ASN A 62 -2.54 8.04 -2.42
N ILE A 63 -3.26 8.04 -1.31
CA ILE A 63 -2.81 8.56 -0.02
C ILE A 63 -2.39 7.37 0.84
N GLN A 64 -1.13 7.35 1.27
CA GLN A 64 -0.53 6.12 1.78
C GLN A 64 0.14 6.30 3.15
N PRO A 65 -0.60 6.54 4.24
CA PRO A 65 0.01 6.65 5.56
C PRO A 65 0.69 5.32 5.95
N VAL A 66 1.93 5.44 6.42
CA VAL A 66 2.74 4.36 6.97
C VAL A 66 3.20 4.77 8.36
N ILE A 67 2.83 3.96 9.36
CA ILE A 67 3.15 4.18 10.76
C ILE A 67 3.87 2.94 11.29
N PRO A 68 5.20 3.00 11.46
CA PRO A 68 5.96 1.97 12.15
C PRO A 68 5.82 2.15 13.67
N VAL A 69 5.41 1.10 14.37
CA VAL A 69 5.31 1.06 15.84
C VAL A 69 6.29 0.03 16.36
N SER A 70 7.20 0.43 17.25
CA SER A 70 8.10 -0.49 17.95
C SER A 70 7.30 -1.31 18.96
N ILE A 71 7.29 -2.64 18.78
CA ILE A 71 6.57 -3.56 19.68
C ILE A 71 7.50 -4.32 20.64
N SER A 72 8.80 -4.35 20.35
CA SER A 72 9.84 -4.89 21.23
C SER A 72 11.19 -4.26 20.91
N GLU A 73 12.26 -4.67 21.60
CA GLU A 73 13.62 -4.22 21.30
C GLU A 73 14.01 -4.48 19.84
N ASN A 74 13.62 -5.64 19.29
CA ASN A 74 14.10 -6.13 17.99
C ASN A 74 13.05 -6.08 16.85
N TRP A 75 11.78 -5.79 17.16
CA TRP A 75 10.69 -5.88 16.18
C TRP A 75 9.84 -4.60 16.08
N ASN A 76 9.41 -4.32 14.85
CA ASN A 76 8.42 -3.29 14.51
C ASN A 76 7.14 -3.95 13.96
N LEU A 77 6.00 -3.33 14.28
CA LEU A 77 4.74 -3.49 13.56
C LEU A 77 4.57 -2.29 12.62
N VAL A 78 4.67 -2.52 11.32
CA VAL A 78 4.46 -1.48 10.31
C VAL A 78 3.01 -1.53 9.87
N THR A 79 2.24 -0.51 10.22
CA THR A 79 0.87 -0.35 9.72
C THR A 79 0.88 0.55 8.49
N ARG A 80 0.19 0.12 7.44
CA ARG A 80 0.07 0.88 6.18
C ARG A 80 -1.36 0.86 5.70
N VAL A 81 -1.88 2.02 5.33
CA VAL A 81 -3.16 2.16 4.63
C VAL A 81 -2.87 2.72 3.24
N VAL A 82 -3.52 2.19 2.22
CA VAL A 82 -3.57 2.75 0.87
C VAL A 82 -4.99 3.19 0.64
N LEU A 83 -5.22 4.50 0.60
CA LEU A 83 -6.53 5.10 0.37
C LEU A 83 -6.54 5.79 -1.00
N PRO A 84 -7.23 5.22 -2.00
CA PRO A 84 -7.29 5.81 -3.33
C PRO A 84 -8.47 6.78 -3.40
N PHE A 85 -8.20 8.03 -3.76
CA PHE A 85 -9.22 8.94 -4.26
C PHE A 85 -9.22 8.88 -5.79
N VAL A 86 -10.36 8.54 -6.38
CA VAL A 86 -10.50 8.30 -7.81
C VAL A 86 -11.50 9.30 -8.38
N SER A 87 -11.12 9.91 -9.49
CA SER A 87 -12.04 10.65 -10.36
C SER A 87 -11.93 10.07 -11.76
N GLN A 88 -13.02 9.57 -12.30
CA GLN A 88 -13.04 8.93 -13.61
C GLN A 88 -14.23 9.38 -14.43
N SER A 89 -14.07 9.35 -15.75
CA SER A 89 -15.12 9.64 -16.73
C SER A 89 -15.06 8.60 -17.84
N ASP A 90 -16.25 8.17 -18.29
CA ASP A 90 -16.41 7.30 -19.47
C ASP A 90 -15.67 5.96 -19.35
N VAL A 91 -15.51 5.47 -18.12
CA VAL A 91 -14.84 4.18 -17.85
C VAL A 91 -15.80 3.00 -17.94
N PHE A 92 -17.05 3.19 -17.49
CA PHE A 92 -18.11 2.21 -17.67
C PHE A 92 -19.15 2.73 -18.65
N TYR A 93 -19.67 1.81 -19.49
CA TYR A 93 -20.63 2.13 -20.55
C TYR A 93 -21.81 2.95 -20.01
N ASN A 94 -21.99 4.16 -20.55
CA ASN A 94 -23.07 5.07 -20.19
C ASN A 94 -23.17 5.41 -18.68
N SER A 95 -22.06 5.35 -17.96
CA SER A 95 -22.02 5.62 -16.50
C SER A 95 -21.77 7.10 -16.14
N GLY A 96 -21.32 7.90 -17.10
CA GLY A 96 -20.91 9.29 -16.88
C GLY A 96 -19.59 9.38 -16.09
N SER A 97 -19.51 10.36 -15.19
CA SER A 97 -18.34 10.58 -14.33
C SER A 97 -18.60 10.13 -12.90
N GLN A 98 -17.60 9.52 -12.26
CA GLN A 98 -17.63 9.16 -10.85
C GLN A 98 -16.42 9.75 -10.12
N THR A 99 -16.65 10.27 -8.94
CA THR A 99 -15.60 10.86 -8.10
C THR A 99 -15.83 10.44 -6.66
N GLY A 100 -14.80 9.90 -6.02
CA GLY A 100 -14.93 9.38 -4.67
C GLY A 100 -13.72 8.59 -4.19
N LEU A 101 -13.87 7.98 -3.02
CA LEU A 101 -12.90 7.00 -2.54
C LEU A 101 -13.14 5.66 -3.23
N SER A 102 -12.06 4.89 -3.40
CA SER A 102 -12.10 3.47 -3.73
C SER A 102 -11.88 2.63 -2.45
N ASP A 103 -11.90 1.31 -2.59
CA ASP A 103 -11.64 0.39 -1.48
C ASP A 103 -10.20 0.58 -0.96
N ALA A 104 -10.06 0.72 0.35
CA ALA A 104 -8.77 0.91 0.99
C ALA A 104 -8.06 -0.43 1.20
N VAL A 105 -6.75 -0.46 1.01
CA VAL A 105 -5.92 -1.60 1.41
C VAL A 105 -5.26 -1.29 2.75
N VAL A 106 -5.59 -2.04 3.78
CA VAL A 106 -5.02 -1.91 5.13
C VAL A 106 -4.11 -3.09 5.39
N SER A 107 -2.89 -2.83 5.83
CA SER A 107 -1.89 -3.87 6.06
C SER A 107 -1.12 -3.63 7.35
N GLY A 108 -0.74 -4.72 8.00
CA GLY A 108 0.13 -4.73 9.18
C GLY A 108 1.23 -5.74 8.96
N PHE A 109 2.49 -5.32 9.05
CA PHE A 109 3.65 -6.19 8.86
C PHE A 109 4.53 -6.22 10.09
N PHE A 110 4.81 -7.41 10.62
CA PHE A 110 5.86 -7.62 11.60
C PHE A 110 7.19 -7.69 10.86
N SER A 111 8.13 -6.81 11.20
CA SER A 111 9.46 -6.73 10.60
C SER A 111 10.54 -6.59 11.68
N PRO A 112 11.70 -7.26 11.54
CA PRO A 112 12.86 -6.94 12.35
C PRO A 112 13.27 -5.47 12.14
N LYS A 113 13.78 -4.83 13.20
CA LYS A 113 14.31 -3.45 13.11
C LYS A 113 15.62 -3.39 12.33
N GLU A 114 16.45 -4.40 12.51
CA GLU A 114 17.74 -4.52 11.86
C GLU A 114 17.69 -5.52 10.71
N PRO A 115 18.42 -5.26 9.62
CA PRO A 115 18.64 -6.25 8.58
C PRO A 115 19.29 -7.51 9.16
N THR A 116 19.01 -8.66 8.54
CA THR A 116 19.77 -9.89 8.81
C THR A 116 21.26 -9.69 8.46
N LYS A 117 22.13 -10.62 8.87
CA LYS A 117 23.57 -10.58 8.57
C LYS A 117 23.90 -10.45 7.07
N GLY A 118 22.98 -10.80 6.17
CA GLY A 118 23.09 -10.64 4.71
C GLY A 118 22.44 -9.37 4.15
N GLY A 119 22.03 -8.42 4.98
CA GLY A 119 21.39 -7.16 4.56
C GLY A 119 19.91 -7.26 4.21
N LEU A 120 19.29 -8.43 4.34
CA LEU A 120 17.87 -8.63 4.08
C LEU A 120 17.02 -8.08 5.23
N ILE A 121 16.09 -7.17 4.91
CA ILE A 121 14.97 -6.79 5.77
C ILE A 121 13.72 -7.47 5.20
N TRP A 122 12.93 -8.09 6.07
CA TRP A 122 11.72 -8.82 5.67
C TRP A 122 10.58 -8.48 6.62
N GLY A 123 9.35 -8.60 6.14
CA GLY A 123 8.15 -8.45 6.97
C GLY A 123 7.07 -9.45 6.59
N ALA A 124 6.26 -9.84 7.57
CA ALA A 124 5.13 -10.74 7.37
C ALA A 124 3.92 -10.26 8.17
N GLY A 125 2.73 -10.35 7.59
CA GLY A 125 1.51 -10.03 8.29
C GLY A 125 0.31 -9.89 7.36
N PRO A 126 -0.87 -9.59 7.92
CA PRO A 126 -2.10 -9.56 7.15
C PRO A 126 -2.20 -8.33 6.25
N VAL A 127 -2.91 -8.53 5.15
CA VAL A 127 -3.38 -7.48 4.25
C VAL A 127 -4.87 -7.66 4.09
N PHE A 128 -5.61 -6.57 4.25
CA PHE A 128 -7.06 -6.54 4.15
C PHE A 128 -7.47 -5.53 3.09
N LEU A 129 -8.44 -5.92 2.27
CA LEU A 129 -9.22 -5.01 1.45
C LEU A 129 -10.44 -4.56 2.27
N VAL A 130 -10.57 -3.26 2.49
CA VAL A 130 -11.64 -2.66 3.28
C VAL A 130 -12.56 -1.89 2.35
N PRO A 131 -13.88 -2.16 2.33
CA PRO A 131 -14.82 -1.54 1.41
C PRO A 131 -15.16 -0.11 1.83
N THR A 132 -14.23 0.82 1.60
CA THR A 132 -14.35 2.26 1.90
C THR A 132 -14.83 3.08 0.70
N ALA A 133 -15.11 2.43 -0.43
CA ALA A 133 -15.54 3.13 -1.63
C ALA A 133 -16.83 3.92 -1.37
N THR A 134 -16.88 5.16 -1.87
CA THR A 134 -18.03 6.05 -1.69
C THR A 134 -18.99 6.02 -2.87
N ASP A 135 -18.60 5.36 -3.97
CA ASP A 135 -19.38 5.17 -5.18
C ASP A 135 -19.26 3.71 -5.61
N ASP A 136 -20.39 3.10 -5.99
CA ASP A 136 -20.45 1.68 -6.34
C ASP A 136 -19.59 1.31 -7.55
N ALA A 137 -19.33 2.27 -8.44
CA ALA A 137 -18.47 2.09 -9.60
C ALA A 137 -16.97 2.16 -9.24
N LEU A 138 -16.62 2.62 -8.04
CA LEU A 138 -15.25 2.82 -7.60
C LEU A 138 -14.76 1.73 -6.64
N GLY A 139 -15.64 0.85 -6.15
CA GLY A 139 -15.30 -0.21 -5.19
C GLY A 139 -15.85 -1.57 -5.58
N THR A 140 -15.46 -2.57 -4.80
CA THR A 140 -15.94 -3.94 -4.95
C THR A 140 -17.01 -4.30 -3.93
N HIS A 141 -17.19 -3.47 -2.89
CA HIS A 141 -17.99 -3.72 -1.69
C HIS A 141 -17.67 -5.04 -0.99
N LYS A 142 -16.45 -5.55 -1.19
CA LYS A 142 -16.00 -6.80 -0.61
C LYS A 142 -14.91 -6.53 0.40
N PHE A 143 -15.07 -7.16 1.55
CA PHE A 143 -13.97 -7.34 2.48
C PHE A 143 -13.18 -8.59 2.08
N GLY A 144 -11.85 -8.51 2.12
CA GLY A 144 -10.97 -9.59 1.66
C GLY A 144 -9.59 -9.56 2.31
#